data_AF-A0A9E3CCM3-F1
#
_entry.id   AF-A0A9E3CCM3-F1
#
_cell.length_a   1.000
_cell.length_b   1.000
_cell.length_c   1.000
_cell.angle_alpha   90.00
_cell.angle_beta   90.00
_cell.angle_gamma   90.00
#
_symmetry.space_group_name_H-M   'P 1'
#
loop_
_entity.id
_entity.type
_entity.pdbx_description
1 polymer ?
#
loop_
_entity_poly.entity_id
_entity_poly.type
_entity_poly.pdbx_seq_one_letter_code
_entity_poly.pdbx_strand_id
1 'polypeptide(L)'
;MSPEARAERLLRWYPAMWRDRYGAEFAELLIAEIEEQPRSWRRTADVARSGLVARLSLAGLGNGPVRDERSALGATATLVAGFAMLATSLWTQLATGARVMPLDSHAAVVGLVVLTASLAYLGVIAILAVAPVAAVLARDIRRRGPHGVIAPLTVIAVSLTALAMGGRHLATHWTVLASHGSGTSHIPDGIASFAWAETYSISTAWAHPTLLLSINPARLGWMVVSPLALISALTAAWVLVRHLDLPAATLRYESALARAAVFGMLPMLLAGAWWVMTSQHNPAATYRAGTLDLALVLVMTGAAAAALHSTRALRSA
;
A
#
# COMPACT_ATOMS: atom_id res chain seq x y z
N MET A 1 -26.62 24.30 18.21
CA MET A 1 -26.10 22.95 18.48
C MET A 1 -25.64 22.96 19.92
N SER A 2 -26.18 22.07 20.75
CA SER A 2 -25.84 22.04 22.18
C SER A 2 -24.37 21.60 22.38
N PRO A 3 -23.75 21.92 23.52
CA PRO A 3 -22.41 21.46 23.86
C PRO A 3 -22.25 19.93 23.76
N GLU A 4 -23.26 19.18 24.20
CA GLU A 4 -23.29 17.71 24.20
C GLU A 4 -23.29 17.15 22.77
N ALA A 5 -24.17 17.65 21.90
CA ALA A 5 -24.24 17.21 20.51
C ALA A 5 -22.93 17.48 19.75
N ARG A 6 -22.20 18.52 20.15
CA ARG A 6 -20.90 18.85 19.57
C ARG A 6 -19.79 17.99 20.13
N ALA A 7 -19.80 17.70 21.43
CA ALA A 7 -18.87 16.76 22.08
C ALA A 7 -19.01 15.35 21.48
N GLU A 8 -20.24 14.86 21.30
CA GLU A 8 -20.50 13.57 20.65
C GLU A 8 -19.95 13.51 19.23
N ARG A 9 -20.13 14.57 18.44
CA ARG A 9 -19.58 14.61 17.07
C ARG A 9 -18.06 14.56 17.08
N LEU A 10 -17.43 15.28 18.01
CA LEU A 10 -15.98 15.29 18.18
C LEU A 10 -15.44 13.94 18.66
N LEU A 11 -16.16 13.25 19.54
CA LEU A 11 -15.82 11.90 19.98
C LEU A 11 -15.77 10.88 18.83
N ARG A 12 -16.53 11.06 17.74
CA ARG A 12 -16.49 10.15 16.58
C ARG A 12 -15.12 10.02 15.93
N TRP A 13 -14.20 10.97 16.16
CA TRP A 13 -12.80 10.84 15.75
C TRP A 13 -12.09 9.67 16.43
N TYR A 14 -12.53 9.26 17.63
CA TYR A 14 -11.98 8.13 18.35
C TYR A 14 -12.64 6.80 17.94
N PRO A 15 -11.90 5.68 18.05
CA PRO A 15 -12.44 4.35 17.77
C PRO A 15 -13.48 3.92 18.81
N ALA A 16 -14.41 3.04 18.42
CA ALA A 16 -15.53 2.60 19.28
C ALA A 16 -15.06 2.08 20.65
N MET A 17 -14.13 1.12 20.66
CA MET A 17 -13.58 0.56 21.90
C MET A 17 -12.96 1.61 22.84
N TRP A 18 -12.35 2.67 22.29
CA TRP A 18 -11.83 3.76 23.11
C TRP A 18 -12.95 4.59 23.71
N ARG A 19 -13.99 4.90 22.92
CA ARG A 19 -15.17 5.64 23.37
C ARG A 19 -15.93 4.86 24.45
N ASP A 20 -16.02 3.54 24.32
CA ASP A 20 -16.71 2.70 25.30
C ASP A 20 -15.98 2.73 26.66
N ARG A 21 -14.65 2.88 26.65
CA ARG A 21 -13.83 2.84 27.88
C ARG A 21 -13.58 4.21 28.51
N TYR A 22 -13.40 5.26 27.71
CA TYR A 22 -12.98 6.60 28.16
C TYR A 22 -13.90 7.72 27.66
N GLY A 23 -14.88 7.40 26.82
CA GLY A 23 -15.68 8.39 26.11
C GLY A 23 -16.60 9.20 27.02
N ALA A 24 -17.14 8.60 28.09
CA ALA A 24 -18.01 9.31 29.03
C ALA A 24 -17.23 10.40 29.80
N GLU A 25 -16.11 10.02 30.42
CA GLU A 25 -15.23 10.95 31.16
C GLU A 25 -14.67 12.06 30.24
N PHE A 26 -14.23 11.69 29.03
CA PHE A 26 -13.75 12.69 28.07
C PHE A 26 -14.87 13.59 27.53
N ALA A 27 -16.11 13.09 27.40
CA ALA A 27 -17.26 13.90 26.99
C ALA A 27 -17.52 15.01 28.01
N GLU A 28 -17.50 14.70 29.31
CA GLU A 28 -17.72 15.66 30.38
C GLU A 28 -16.68 16.79 30.35
N LEU A 29 -15.40 16.44 30.20
CA LEU A 29 -14.33 17.42 30.04
C LEU A 29 -14.51 18.28 28.78
N LEU A 30 -14.92 17.66 27.67
CA LEU A 30 -15.16 18.39 26.42
C LEU A 30 -16.35 19.35 26.51
N ILE A 31 -17.42 18.95 27.20
CA ILE A 31 -18.62 19.77 27.40
C ILE A 31 -18.26 20.99 28.22
N ALA A 32 -17.60 20.80 29.38
CA ALA A 32 -17.15 21.91 30.22
C ALA A 32 -16.26 22.90 29.43
N GLU A 33 -15.33 22.40 28.62
CA GLU A 33 -14.46 23.25 27.79
C GLU A 33 -15.23 23.95 26.65
N ILE A 34 -16.32 23.36 26.13
CA ILE A 34 -17.20 23.99 25.12
C ILE A 34 -18.05 25.10 25.75
N GLU A 35 -18.52 24.91 26.98
CA GLU A 35 -19.26 25.94 27.71
C GLU A 35 -18.37 27.16 28.02
N GLU A 36 -17.15 26.92 28.48
CA GLU A 36 -16.20 28.00 28.78
C GLU A 36 -15.68 28.69 27.50
N GLN A 37 -15.36 27.90 26.47
CA GLN A 37 -14.86 28.41 25.19
C GLN A 37 -15.68 27.86 24.03
N PRO A 38 -16.76 28.57 23.62
CA PRO A 38 -17.68 28.09 22.61
C PRO A 38 -17.06 27.91 21.23
N ARG A 39 -16.01 28.65 20.86
CA ARG A 39 -15.41 28.56 19.52
C ARG A 39 -13.89 28.45 19.60
N SER A 40 -13.38 27.22 19.53
CA SER A 40 -11.96 26.92 19.41
C SER A 40 -11.71 25.89 18.30
N TRP A 41 -11.12 26.34 17.19
CA TRP A 41 -10.70 25.45 16.10
C TRP A 41 -9.51 24.57 16.52
N ARG A 42 -8.65 25.09 17.41
CA ARG A 42 -7.49 24.36 17.94
C ARG A 42 -7.92 23.10 18.69
N ARG A 43 -8.95 23.18 19.54
CA ARG A 43 -9.56 22.01 20.19
C ARG A 43 -10.05 20.99 19.18
N THR A 44 -10.79 21.45 18.17
CA THR A 44 -11.33 20.56 17.14
C THR A 44 -10.20 19.83 16.40
N ALA A 45 -9.13 20.54 16.05
CA ALA A 45 -7.96 19.97 15.39
C ALA A 45 -7.21 19.00 16.31
N ASP A 46 -7.06 19.31 17.60
CA ASP A 46 -6.37 18.46 18.56
C ASP A 46 -7.15 17.17 18.86
N VAL A 47 -8.47 17.26 19.04
CA VAL A 47 -9.35 16.10 19.20
C VAL A 47 -9.34 15.22 17.95
N ALA A 48 -9.42 15.84 16.75
CA ALA A 48 -9.34 15.10 15.50
C ALA A 48 -7.98 14.39 15.33
N ARG A 49 -6.88 15.08 15.64
CA ARG A 49 -5.51 14.54 15.62
C ARG A 49 -5.36 13.37 16.59
N SER A 50 -5.77 13.55 17.85
CA SER A 50 -5.66 12.53 18.89
C SER A 50 -6.54 11.31 18.59
N GLY A 51 -7.76 11.52 18.09
CA GLY A 51 -8.62 10.44 17.61
C GLY A 51 -8.03 9.68 16.42
N LEU A 52 -7.42 10.38 15.45
CA LEU A 52 -6.71 9.76 14.33
C LEU A 52 -5.50 8.94 14.81
N VAL A 53 -4.70 9.47 15.74
CA VAL A 53 -3.57 8.75 16.35
C VAL A 53 -4.04 7.49 17.08
N ALA A 54 -5.17 7.56 17.81
CA ALA A 54 -5.76 6.40 18.46
C ALA A 54 -6.21 5.33 17.45
N ARG A 55 -6.82 5.74 16.33
CA ARG A 55 -7.19 4.84 15.22
C ARG A 55 -5.97 4.21 14.56
N LEU A 56 -4.92 4.99 14.28
CA LEU A 56 -3.66 4.48 13.74
C LEU A 56 -3.01 3.49 14.69
N SER A 57 -3.10 3.73 16.00
CA SER A 57 -2.57 2.82 17.02
C SER A 57 -3.30 1.48 17.03
N LEU A 58 -4.64 1.49 16.94
CA LEU A 58 -5.42 0.25 16.78
C LEU A 58 -5.17 -0.46 15.44
N ALA A 59 -4.83 0.30 14.40
CA ALA A 59 -4.42 -0.25 13.12
C ALA A 59 -2.97 -0.76 13.13
N GLY A 60 -2.24 -0.71 14.25
CA GLY A 60 -0.85 -1.18 14.37
C GLY A 60 0.22 -0.17 13.94
N LEU A 61 -0.16 1.06 13.62
CA LEU A 61 0.70 2.14 13.12
C LEU A 61 1.13 3.15 14.20
N GLY A 62 0.73 2.95 15.46
CA GLY A 62 1.01 3.89 16.55
C GLY A 62 1.31 3.22 17.89
N ASN A 63 1.88 4.01 18.81
CA ASN A 63 2.21 3.60 20.17
C ASN A 63 0.97 3.72 21.07
N GLY A 64 0.00 2.81 20.91
CA GLY A 64 -1.18 2.74 21.77
C GLY A 64 -1.04 1.76 22.93
N PRO A 65 -1.89 1.88 23.96
CA PRO A 65 -1.90 0.98 25.13
C PRO A 65 -2.36 -0.45 24.80
N VAL A 66 -3.03 -0.66 23.67
CA VAL A 66 -3.45 -1.97 23.17
C VAL A 66 -2.63 -2.28 21.91
N ARG A 67 -1.59 -3.10 22.05
CA ARG A 67 -0.80 -3.62 20.93
C ARG A 67 -1.28 -5.02 20.59
N ASP A 68 -1.86 -5.17 19.40
CA ASP A 68 -2.19 -6.46 18.83
C ASP A 68 -1.17 -6.79 17.73
N GLU A 69 -0.39 -7.85 17.92
CA GLU A 69 0.63 -8.32 16.97
C GLU A 69 0.02 -8.58 15.58
N ARG A 70 -1.22 -9.07 15.51
CA ARG A 70 -1.93 -9.33 14.25
C ARG A 70 -2.26 -8.03 13.51
N SER A 71 -2.63 -6.99 14.26
CA SER A 71 -2.90 -5.67 13.69
C SER A 71 -1.61 -5.01 13.19
N ALA A 72 -0.51 -5.09 13.94
CA ALA A 72 0.81 -4.62 13.47
C ALA A 72 1.32 -5.40 12.24
N LEU A 73 1.12 -6.72 12.21
CA LEU A 73 1.46 -7.54 11.05
C LEU A 73 0.64 -7.14 9.82
N GLY A 74 -0.68 -6.99 9.97
CA GLY A 74 -1.57 -6.54 8.90
C GLY A 74 -1.22 -5.14 8.38
N ALA A 75 -0.88 -4.21 9.27
CA ALA A 75 -0.43 -2.87 8.91
C ALA A 75 0.87 -2.93 8.10
N THR A 76 1.85 -3.72 8.58
CA THR A 76 3.14 -3.90 7.91
C THR A 76 2.95 -4.50 6.52
N ALA A 77 2.16 -5.56 6.40
CA ALA A 77 1.87 -6.20 5.11
C ALA A 77 1.20 -5.23 4.13
N THR A 78 0.24 -4.42 4.61
CA THR A 78 -0.45 -3.41 3.79
C THR A 78 0.52 -2.33 3.32
N LEU A 79 1.39 -1.83 4.21
CA LEU A 79 2.40 -0.83 3.87
C LEU A 79 3.44 -1.36 2.88
N VAL A 80 3.90 -2.60 3.07
CA VAL A 80 4.81 -3.28 2.14
C VAL A 80 4.16 -3.45 0.77
N ALA A 81 2.90 -3.89 0.72
CA ALA A 81 2.17 -4.06 -0.55
C ALA A 81 1.98 -2.72 -1.28
N GLY A 82 1.57 -1.67 -0.55
CA GLY A 82 1.45 -0.31 -1.10
C GLY A 82 2.79 0.21 -1.63
N PHE A 83 3.86 0.08 -0.85
CA PHE A 83 5.21 0.44 -1.27
C PHE A 83 5.65 -0.34 -2.51
N ALA A 84 5.43 -1.65 -2.55
CA ALA A 84 5.79 -2.49 -3.69
C ALA A 84 5.03 -2.06 -4.95
N MET A 85 3.78 -1.62 -4.84
CA MET A 85 3.02 -1.08 -5.97
C MET A 85 3.64 0.23 -6.49
N LEU A 86 4.04 1.15 -5.62
CA LEU A 86 4.73 2.39 -6.01
C LEU A 86 6.10 2.11 -6.64
N ALA A 87 6.86 1.19 -6.05
CA ALA A 87 8.15 0.78 -6.58
C ALA A 87 8.02 0.05 -7.92
N THR A 88 6.94 -0.73 -8.10
CA THR A 88 6.59 -1.33 -9.39
C THR A 88 6.31 -0.25 -10.43
N SER A 89 5.65 0.86 -10.06
CA SER A 89 5.43 1.98 -10.99
C SER A 89 6.75 2.63 -11.44
N LEU A 90 7.71 2.86 -10.54
CA LEU A 90 9.06 3.34 -10.92
C LEU A 90 9.79 2.32 -11.80
N TRP A 91 9.68 1.04 -11.46
CA TRP A 91 10.29 -0.04 -12.21
C TRP A 91 9.70 -0.17 -13.62
N THR A 92 8.37 -0.08 -13.78
CA THR A 92 7.71 -0.16 -15.09
C THR A 92 8.10 1.01 -15.97
N GLN A 93 8.26 2.21 -15.41
CA GLN A 93 8.79 3.36 -16.13
C GLN A 93 10.19 3.07 -16.68
N LEU A 94 11.15 2.66 -15.85
CA LEU A 94 12.50 2.31 -16.30
C LEU A 94 12.52 1.15 -17.30
N ALA A 95 11.76 0.08 -17.04
CA ALA A 95 11.70 -1.10 -17.89
C ALA A 95 11.07 -0.81 -19.26
N THR A 96 10.07 0.08 -19.31
CA THR A 96 9.44 0.51 -20.56
C THR A 96 10.31 1.52 -21.29
N GLY A 97 10.91 2.48 -20.58
CA GLY A 97 11.86 3.45 -21.12
C GLY A 97 13.03 2.78 -21.84
N ALA A 98 13.62 1.75 -21.22
CA ALA A 98 14.73 0.97 -21.78
C ALA A 98 14.45 0.28 -23.12
N ARG A 99 13.17 0.13 -23.49
CA ARG A 99 12.75 -0.48 -24.77
C ARG A 99 12.64 0.53 -25.90
N VAL A 100 12.18 1.72 -25.54
CA VAL A 100 11.96 2.80 -26.51
C VAL A 100 13.27 3.53 -26.79
N MET A 101 14.10 3.71 -25.75
CA MET A 101 15.37 4.44 -25.85
C MET A 101 16.44 3.78 -24.98
N PRO A 102 17.74 3.91 -25.34
CA PRO A 102 18.83 3.44 -24.49
C PRO A 102 18.81 4.10 -23.11
N LEU A 103 19.07 3.33 -22.04
CA LEU A 103 19.34 3.89 -20.72
C LEU A 103 20.77 4.45 -20.69
N ASP A 104 20.89 5.75 -20.94
CA ASP A 104 22.16 6.48 -21.05
C ASP A 104 22.79 6.87 -19.71
N SER A 105 22.06 6.71 -18.60
CA SER A 105 22.56 7.00 -17.26
C SER A 105 22.83 5.73 -16.45
N HIS A 106 24.00 5.66 -15.81
CA HIS A 106 24.35 4.59 -14.86
C HIS A 106 23.30 4.47 -13.75
N ALA A 107 22.73 5.60 -13.32
CA ALA A 107 21.65 5.66 -12.35
C ALA A 107 20.40 4.89 -12.79
N ALA A 108 19.96 5.04 -14.05
CA ALA A 108 18.80 4.32 -14.57
C ALA A 108 19.06 2.82 -14.70
N VAL A 109 20.26 2.42 -15.14
CA VAL A 109 20.66 1.01 -15.25
C VAL A 109 20.69 0.33 -13.88
N VAL A 110 21.38 0.94 -12.90
CA VAL A 110 21.42 0.43 -11.52
C VAL A 110 20.01 0.42 -10.91
N GLY A 111 19.23 1.48 -11.14
CA GLY A 111 17.83 1.58 -10.74
C GLY A 111 17.02 0.38 -11.21
N LEU A 112 17.06 0.08 -12.51
CA LEU A 112 16.34 -1.03 -13.12
C LEU A 112 16.75 -2.38 -12.52
N VAL A 113 18.07 -2.64 -12.40
CA VAL A 113 18.59 -3.91 -11.86
C VAL A 113 18.20 -4.10 -10.40
N VAL A 114 18.42 -3.09 -9.56
CA VAL A 114 18.15 -3.17 -8.12
C VAL A 114 16.65 -3.28 -7.84
N LEU A 115 15.81 -2.52 -8.55
CA LEU A 115 14.36 -2.63 -8.44
C LEU A 115 13.86 -4.01 -8.88
N THR A 116 14.40 -4.56 -9.98
CA THR A 116 14.05 -5.91 -10.45
C THR A 116 14.37 -6.97 -9.39
N ALA A 117 15.60 -6.97 -8.88
CA ALA A 117 16.04 -7.93 -7.87
C ALA A 117 15.23 -7.82 -6.57
N SER A 118 14.94 -6.59 -6.15
CA SER A 118 14.18 -6.33 -4.92
C SER A 118 12.69 -6.68 -5.05
N LEU A 119 12.07 -6.40 -6.20
CA LEU A 119 10.69 -6.84 -6.48
C LEU A 119 10.60 -8.37 -6.53
N ALA A 120 11.57 -9.05 -7.14
CA ALA A 120 11.64 -10.51 -7.13
C ALA A 120 11.79 -11.06 -5.70
N TYR A 121 12.64 -10.44 -4.89
CA TYR A 121 12.79 -10.77 -3.47
C TYR A 121 11.48 -10.62 -2.69
N LEU A 122 10.77 -9.49 -2.85
CA LEU A 122 9.46 -9.29 -2.22
C LEU A 122 8.41 -10.27 -2.73
N GLY A 123 8.45 -10.64 -4.01
CA GLY A 123 7.59 -11.68 -4.58
C GLY A 123 7.81 -13.04 -3.92
N VAL A 124 9.06 -13.43 -3.70
CA VAL A 124 9.40 -14.66 -2.97
C VAL A 124 8.89 -14.60 -1.54
N ILE A 125 9.08 -13.48 -0.82
CA ILE A 125 8.54 -13.33 0.55
C ILE A 125 7.02 -13.43 0.57
N ALA A 126 6.32 -12.79 -0.37
CA ALA A 126 4.87 -12.86 -0.45
C ALA A 126 4.37 -14.30 -0.65
N ILE A 127 5.03 -15.08 -1.52
CA ILE A 127 4.71 -16.51 -1.71
C ILE A 127 4.94 -17.31 -0.43
N LEU A 128 6.06 -17.08 0.26
CA LEU A 128 6.39 -17.76 1.50
C LEU A 128 5.40 -17.44 2.64
N ALA A 129 4.90 -16.20 2.71
CA ALA A 129 3.90 -15.76 3.69
C ALA A 129 2.51 -16.39 3.47
N VAL A 130 2.15 -16.71 2.22
CA VAL A 130 0.85 -17.32 1.92
C VAL A 130 0.77 -18.76 2.42
N ALA A 131 1.85 -19.53 2.31
CA ALA A 131 1.85 -20.97 2.58
C ALA A 131 1.38 -21.37 4.01
N PRO A 132 1.93 -20.82 5.10
CA PRO A 132 1.51 -21.20 6.45
C PRO A 132 0.09 -20.69 6.78
N VAL A 133 -0.29 -19.50 6.31
CA VAL A 133 -1.65 -18.96 6.49
C VAL A 133 -2.67 -19.83 5.76
N ALA A 134 -2.38 -20.25 4.53
CA ALA A 134 -3.23 -21.16 3.76
C ALA A 134 -3.35 -22.54 4.45
N ALA A 135 -2.26 -23.05 5.06
CA ALA A 135 -2.31 -24.30 5.81
C ALA A 135 -3.19 -24.20 7.06
N VAL A 136 -3.14 -23.07 7.79
CA VAL A 136 -4.03 -22.82 8.93
C VAL A 136 -5.48 -22.70 8.47
N LEU A 137 -5.74 -21.93 7.42
CA LEU A 137 -7.08 -21.79 6.82
C LEU A 137 -7.66 -23.15 6.41
N ALA A 138 -6.88 -24.00 5.72
CA ALA A 138 -7.33 -25.31 5.29
C ALA A 138 -7.68 -26.22 6.49
N ARG A 139 -6.93 -26.13 7.58
CA ARG A 139 -7.22 -26.86 8.82
C ARG A 139 -8.47 -26.34 9.51
N ASP A 140 -8.66 -25.02 9.54
CA ASP A 140 -9.83 -24.39 10.16
C ASP A 140 -11.12 -24.77 9.40
N ILE A 141 -11.11 -24.65 8.06
CA ILE A 141 -12.22 -25.08 7.20
C ILE A 141 -12.56 -26.57 7.41
N ARG A 142 -11.55 -27.44 7.53
CA ARG A 142 -11.77 -28.88 7.77
C ARG A 142 -12.38 -29.18 9.14
N ARG A 143 -12.15 -28.33 10.16
CA ARG A 143 -12.58 -28.57 11.55
C ARG A 143 -13.90 -27.89 11.89
N ARG A 144 -14.08 -26.64 11.44
CA ARG A 144 -15.18 -25.75 11.84
C ARG A 144 -16.15 -25.44 10.68
N GLY A 145 -15.83 -25.91 9.48
CA GLY A 145 -16.56 -25.58 8.26
C GLY A 145 -16.13 -24.22 7.68
N PRO A 146 -16.64 -23.86 6.49
CA PRO A 146 -16.23 -22.65 5.77
C PRO A 146 -16.96 -21.37 6.24
N HIS A 147 -17.86 -21.49 7.23
CA HIS A 147 -18.66 -20.37 7.71
C HIS A 147 -17.76 -19.28 8.31
N GLY A 148 -17.92 -18.03 7.87
CA GLY A 148 -17.08 -16.89 8.30
C GLY A 148 -15.87 -16.60 7.40
N VAL A 149 -15.36 -17.57 6.65
CA VAL A 149 -14.22 -17.36 5.72
C VAL A 149 -14.62 -17.26 4.25
N ILE A 150 -15.83 -17.68 3.87
CA ILE A 150 -16.31 -17.62 2.48
C ILE A 150 -16.29 -16.18 1.95
N ALA A 151 -16.91 -15.24 2.66
CA ALA A 151 -17.01 -13.85 2.21
C ALA A 151 -15.63 -13.22 1.90
N PRO A 152 -14.64 -13.23 2.81
CA PRO A 152 -13.32 -12.68 2.50
C PRO A 152 -12.60 -13.47 1.40
N LEU A 153 -12.74 -14.80 1.32
CA LEU A 153 -12.15 -15.58 0.24
C LEU A 153 -12.75 -15.24 -1.13
N THR A 154 -14.07 -15.03 -1.21
CA THR A 154 -14.73 -14.59 -2.44
C THR A 154 -14.24 -13.22 -2.87
N VAL A 155 -14.12 -12.26 -1.93
CA VAL A 155 -13.59 -10.92 -2.26
C VAL A 155 -12.15 -11.00 -2.75
N ILE A 156 -11.28 -11.80 -2.11
CA ILE A 156 -9.91 -12.02 -2.58
C ILE A 156 -9.92 -12.62 -3.98
N ALA A 157 -10.69 -13.69 -4.20
CA ALA A 157 -10.75 -14.38 -5.49
C ALA A 157 -11.22 -13.43 -6.61
N VAL A 158 -12.34 -12.73 -6.42
CA VAL A 158 -12.88 -11.77 -7.39
C VAL A 158 -11.88 -10.65 -7.67
N SER A 159 -11.25 -10.10 -6.63
CA SER A 159 -10.26 -9.02 -6.77
C SER A 159 -9.03 -9.48 -7.55
N LEU A 160 -8.47 -10.65 -7.22
CA LEU A 160 -7.32 -11.21 -7.93
C LEU A 160 -7.65 -11.60 -9.37
N THR A 161 -8.85 -12.12 -9.62
CA THR A 161 -9.33 -12.39 -10.99
C THR A 161 -9.48 -11.11 -11.78
N ALA A 162 -10.06 -10.06 -11.20
CA ALA A 162 -10.20 -8.76 -11.84
C ALA A 162 -8.83 -8.17 -12.22
N LEU A 163 -7.87 -8.15 -11.28
CA LEU A 163 -6.47 -7.75 -11.51
C LEU A 163 -5.86 -8.58 -12.65
N ALA A 164 -5.86 -9.91 -12.53
CA ALA A 164 -5.26 -10.78 -13.54
C ALA A 164 -5.87 -10.63 -14.95
N MET A 165 -7.20 -10.54 -15.06
CA MET A 165 -7.88 -10.41 -16.35
C MET A 165 -7.74 -8.99 -16.93
N GLY A 166 -7.99 -7.96 -16.13
CA GLY A 166 -7.91 -6.57 -16.57
C GLY A 166 -6.48 -6.13 -16.88
N GLY A 167 -5.52 -6.52 -16.05
CA GLY A 167 -4.09 -6.31 -16.29
C GLY A 167 -3.63 -6.99 -17.58
N ARG A 168 -4.04 -8.24 -17.83
CA ARG A 168 -3.72 -8.92 -19.10
C ARG A 168 -4.37 -8.26 -20.30
N HIS A 169 -5.65 -7.91 -20.21
CA HIS A 169 -6.35 -7.24 -21.30
C HIS A 169 -5.68 -5.91 -21.67
N LEU A 170 -5.32 -5.09 -20.68
CA LEU A 170 -4.65 -3.82 -20.92
C LEU A 170 -3.20 -4.01 -21.40
N ALA A 171 -2.47 -4.99 -20.88
CA ALA A 171 -1.11 -5.33 -21.31
C ALA A 171 -1.06 -5.74 -22.79
N THR A 172 -2.07 -6.46 -23.29
CA THR A 172 -2.14 -6.83 -24.72
C THR A 172 -2.34 -5.62 -25.65
N HIS A 173 -2.93 -4.53 -25.15
CA HIS A 173 -3.05 -3.28 -25.91
C HIS A 173 -1.80 -2.40 -25.83
N TRP A 174 -0.89 -2.68 -24.90
CA TRP A 174 0.40 -2.00 -24.73
C TRP A 174 1.46 -2.52 -25.71
N THR A 175 1.51 -3.83 -25.95
CA THR A 175 2.50 -4.46 -26.83
C THR A 175 2.46 -3.92 -28.27
N VAL A 176 1.31 -3.46 -28.74
CA VAL A 176 1.12 -2.83 -30.05
C VAL A 176 1.80 -1.45 -30.16
N LEU A 177 1.94 -0.72 -29.05
CA LEU A 177 2.60 0.59 -29.02
C LEU A 177 4.13 0.48 -28.86
N ALA A 178 4.61 -0.54 -28.15
CA ALA A 178 6.03 -0.72 -27.86
C ALA A 178 6.82 -1.50 -28.93
N SER A 179 6.14 -2.13 -29.91
CA SER A 179 6.76 -2.98 -30.94
C SER A 179 7.65 -2.25 -31.97
N HIS A 180 7.83 -0.94 -31.84
CA HIS A 180 8.61 -0.10 -32.76
C HIS A 180 9.95 0.39 -32.17
N GLY A 181 10.33 -0.06 -30.97
CA GLY A 181 11.58 0.32 -30.30
C GLY A 181 12.73 -0.65 -30.60
N SER A 182 13.94 -0.13 -30.82
CA SER A 182 15.18 -0.90 -31.07
C SER A 182 15.96 -1.25 -29.79
N GLY A 183 15.37 -1.12 -28.60
CA GLY A 183 16.04 -1.29 -27.31
C GLY A 183 16.18 -2.74 -26.83
N THR A 184 17.32 -3.08 -26.22
CA THR A 184 17.70 -4.43 -25.78
C THR A 184 17.30 -4.72 -24.32
N SER A 185 16.01 -4.62 -23.96
CA SER A 185 15.60 -4.95 -22.58
C SER A 185 15.60 -6.48 -22.37
N HIS A 186 16.37 -6.99 -21.40
CA HIS A 186 16.39 -8.42 -21.03
C HIS A 186 15.16 -8.89 -20.23
N ILE A 187 14.19 -8.01 -19.95
CA ILE A 187 13.00 -8.32 -19.16
C ILE A 187 11.92 -8.90 -20.07
N PRO A 188 11.25 -10.02 -19.72
CA PRO A 188 10.16 -10.56 -20.51
C PRO A 188 9.04 -9.55 -20.74
N ASP A 189 8.68 -9.33 -22.00
CA ASP A 189 7.68 -8.37 -22.47
C ASP A 189 6.33 -8.45 -21.75
N GLY A 190 5.90 -9.66 -21.42
CA GLY A 190 4.66 -9.90 -20.70
C GLY A 190 4.67 -9.34 -19.28
N ILE A 191 5.80 -9.39 -18.57
CA ILE A 191 5.87 -8.97 -17.16
C ILE A 191 5.87 -7.45 -17.05
N ALA A 192 6.67 -6.78 -17.87
CA ALA A 192 6.73 -5.31 -17.86
C ALA A 192 5.41 -4.68 -18.29
N SER A 193 4.77 -5.22 -19.34
CA SER A 193 3.46 -4.74 -19.81
C SER A 193 2.33 -5.01 -18.81
N PHE A 194 2.31 -6.18 -18.19
CA PHE A 194 1.35 -6.51 -17.13
C PHE A 194 1.51 -5.60 -15.91
N ALA A 195 2.73 -5.45 -15.40
CA ALA A 195 3.01 -4.58 -14.27
C ALA A 195 2.69 -3.11 -14.58
N TRP A 196 2.94 -2.66 -15.81
CA TRP A 196 2.54 -1.32 -16.26
C TRP A 196 1.01 -1.16 -16.22
N ALA A 197 0.27 -2.17 -16.70
CA ALA A 197 -1.19 -2.16 -16.64
C ALA A 197 -1.73 -2.12 -15.21
N GLU A 198 -1.11 -2.86 -14.27
CA GLU A 198 -1.50 -2.85 -12.85
C GLU A 198 -1.21 -1.49 -12.18
N THR A 199 -0.11 -0.84 -12.58
CA THR A 199 0.32 0.46 -12.04
C THR A 199 -0.22 1.65 -12.82
N TYR A 200 -1.09 1.44 -13.83
CA TYR A 200 -1.60 2.50 -14.70
C TYR A 200 -2.39 3.59 -13.97
N SER A 201 -3.01 3.23 -12.83
CA SER A 201 -3.68 4.17 -11.92
C SER A 201 -2.70 5.16 -11.26
N ILE A 202 -1.41 4.83 -11.20
CA ILE A 202 -0.34 5.71 -10.71
C ILE A 202 0.19 6.49 -11.91
N SER A 203 -0.51 7.55 -12.29
CA SER A 203 -0.10 8.41 -13.40
C SER A 203 -0.38 9.88 -13.16
N THR A 204 0.31 10.75 -13.90
CA THR A 204 0.07 12.19 -13.90
C THR A 204 -1.27 12.59 -14.52
N ALA A 205 -1.96 11.67 -15.20
CA ALA A 205 -3.23 11.98 -15.85
C ALA A 205 -4.28 12.51 -14.85
N TRP A 206 -4.28 12.03 -13.60
CA TRP A 206 -5.16 12.53 -12.54
C TRP A 206 -5.02 14.04 -12.27
N ALA A 207 -3.85 14.62 -12.52
CA ALA A 207 -3.60 16.05 -12.33
C ALA A 207 -3.99 16.90 -13.55
N HIS A 208 -4.38 16.28 -14.67
CA HIS A 208 -4.64 16.94 -15.94
C HIS A 208 -5.99 16.52 -16.51
N PRO A 209 -7.08 17.27 -16.22
CA PRO A 209 -8.43 16.94 -16.66
C PRO A 209 -8.56 16.71 -18.18
N THR A 210 -7.83 17.47 -18.98
CA THR A 210 -7.80 17.33 -20.44
C THR A 210 -7.18 16.01 -20.90
N LEU A 211 -6.16 15.51 -20.19
CA LEU A 211 -5.58 14.19 -20.47
C LEU A 211 -6.58 13.09 -20.11
N LEU A 212 -7.28 13.18 -18.97
CA LEU A 212 -8.30 12.19 -18.59
C LEU A 212 -9.40 12.05 -19.64
N LEU A 213 -9.86 13.16 -20.22
CA LEU A 213 -10.89 13.17 -21.27
C LEU A 213 -10.41 12.55 -22.59
N SER A 214 -9.09 12.52 -22.82
CA SER A 214 -8.49 11.91 -24.02
C SER A 214 -8.24 10.39 -23.88
N ILE A 215 -8.28 9.86 -22.66
CA ILE A 215 -8.04 8.44 -22.39
C ILE A 215 -9.29 7.64 -22.78
N ASN A 216 -9.07 6.51 -23.45
CA ASN A 216 -10.14 5.57 -23.78
C ASN A 216 -10.95 5.19 -22.51
N PRO A 217 -12.29 5.17 -22.54
CA PRO A 217 -13.13 4.91 -21.37
C PRO A 217 -12.78 3.62 -20.61
N ALA A 218 -12.38 2.55 -21.31
CA ALA A 218 -11.99 1.30 -20.68
C ALA A 218 -10.70 1.45 -19.84
N ARG A 219 -9.72 2.22 -20.34
CA ARG A 219 -8.48 2.52 -19.62
C ARG A 219 -8.75 3.41 -18.40
N LEU A 220 -9.60 4.42 -18.56
CA LEU A 220 -10.00 5.29 -17.45
C LEU A 220 -10.75 4.49 -16.36
N GLY A 221 -11.66 3.61 -16.76
CA GLY A 221 -12.34 2.68 -15.85
C GLY A 221 -11.33 1.79 -15.11
N TRP A 222 -10.33 1.26 -15.81
CA TRP A 222 -9.28 0.46 -15.21
C TRP A 222 -8.44 1.21 -14.17
N MET A 223 -8.15 2.50 -14.40
CA MET A 223 -7.46 3.35 -13.41
C MET A 223 -8.19 3.46 -12.07
N VAL A 224 -9.51 3.23 -12.05
CA VAL A 224 -10.33 3.19 -10.82
C VAL A 224 -10.47 1.76 -10.30
N VAL A 225 -10.71 0.80 -11.18
CA VAL A 225 -10.95 -0.60 -10.80
C VAL A 225 -9.71 -1.25 -10.20
N SER A 226 -8.52 -1.04 -10.77
CA SER A 226 -7.29 -1.71 -10.28
C SER A 226 -6.93 -1.35 -8.83
N PRO A 227 -6.88 -0.07 -8.40
CA PRO A 227 -6.59 0.24 -7.00
C PRO A 227 -7.71 -0.24 -6.06
N LEU A 228 -8.98 -0.19 -6.48
CA LEU A 228 -10.10 -0.70 -5.68
C LEU A 228 -10.01 -2.22 -5.49
N ALA A 229 -9.65 -2.97 -6.53
CA ALA A 229 -9.45 -4.40 -6.44
C ALA A 229 -8.27 -4.74 -5.51
N LEU A 230 -7.16 -4.01 -5.61
CA LEU A 230 -6.03 -4.19 -4.69
C LEU A 230 -6.41 -3.91 -3.23
N ILE A 231 -7.07 -2.78 -2.96
CA ILE A 231 -7.52 -2.41 -1.61
C ILE A 231 -8.50 -3.45 -1.06
N SER A 232 -9.41 -3.93 -1.91
CA SER A 232 -10.39 -4.97 -1.54
C SER A 232 -9.70 -6.29 -1.21
N ALA A 233 -8.72 -6.72 -2.00
CA ALA A 233 -7.93 -7.91 -1.74
C ALA A 233 -7.15 -7.81 -0.42
N LEU A 234 -6.47 -6.68 -0.16
CA LEU A 234 -5.71 -6.46 1.07
C LEU A 234 -6.63 -6.40 2.30
N THR A 235 -7.77 -5.72 2.19
CA THR A 235 -8.75 -5.61 3.27
C THR A 235 -9.37 -6.98 3.58
N ALA A 236 -9.74 -7.73 2.56
CA ALA A 236 -10.29 -9.07 2.74
C ALA A 236 -9.26 -10.06 3.28
N ALA A 237 -8.00 -9.98 2.87
CA ALA A 237 -6.90 -10.77 3.44
C ALA A 237 -6.68 -10.44 4.92
N TRP A 238 -6.75 -9.16 5.28
CA TRP A 238 -6.67 -8.73 6.68
C TRP A 238 -7.84 -9.24 7.53
N VAL A 239 -9.07 -9.14 7.00
CA VAL A 239 -10.27 -9.70 7.64
C VAL A 239 -10.13 -11.21 7.80
N LEU A 240 -9.65 -11.92 6.77
CA LEU A 240 -9.41 -13.36 6.81
C LEU A 240 -8.42 -13.73 7.92
N VAL A 241 -7.25 -13.08 7.97
CA VAL A 241 -6.24 -13.31 9.00
C VAL A 241 -6.78 -13.05 10.42
N ARG A 242 -7.66 -12.06 10.58
CA ARG A 242 -8.31 -11.78 11.87
C ARG A 242 -9.29 -12.87 12.32
N HIS A 243 -9.92 -13.58 11.39
CA HIS A 243 -10.79 -14.71 11.71
C HIS A 243 -10.02 -15.99 12.04
N LEU A 244 -8.76 -16.09 11.59
CA LEU A 244 -7.94 -17.27 11.83
C LEU A 244 -7.30 -17.25 13.22
N ASP A 245 -7.45 -18.35 13.95
CA ASP A 245 -6.68 -18.62 15.16
C ASP A 245 -5.25 -19.03 14.79
N LEU A 246 -4.43 -18.05 14.41
CA LEU A 246 -3.05 -18.29 14.02
C LEU A 246 -2.23 -18.80 15.22
N PRO A 247 -1.55 -19.96 15.11
CA PRO A 247 -0.62 -20.43 16.13
C PRO A 247 0.53 -19.44 16.34
N ALA A 248 1.06 -19.35 17.56
CA ALA A 248 2.19 -18.48 17.89
C ALA A 248 3.42 -18.74 16.99
N ALA A 249 3.66 -19.99 16.58
CA ALA A 249 4.72 -20.32 15.65
C ALA A 249 4.53 -19.67 14.26
N THR A 250 3.29 -19.63 13.77
CA THR A 250 2.93 -18.99 12.50
C THR A 250 3.06 -17.48 12.61
N LEU A 251 2.58 -16.87 13.70
CA LEU A 251 2.76 -15.44 13.94
C LEU A 251 4.25 -15.05 13.97
N ARG A 252 5.10 -15.80 14.67
CA ARG A 252 6.56 -15.52 14.68
C ARG A 252 7.20 -15.64 13.30
N TYR A 253 6.77 -16.63 12.50
CA TYR A 253 7.25 -16.81 11.13
C TYR A 253 6.82 -15.64 10.24
N GLU A 254 5.54 -15.27 10.26
CA GLU A 254 5.01 -14.12 9.52
C GLU A 254 5.67 -12.81 9.96
N SER A 255 5.88 -12.61 11.26
CA SER A 255 6.61 -11.46 11.82
C SER A 255 8.07 -11.42 11.33
N ALA A 256 8.72 -12.58 11.15
CA ALA A 256 10.06 -12.63 10.57
C ALA A 256 10.06 -12.28 9.08
N LEU A 257 9.11 -12.81 8.31
CA LEU A 257 8.94 -12.46 6.89
C LEU A 257 8.60 -10.99 6.69
N ALA A 258 7.72 -10.43 7.51
CA ALA A 258 7.37 -9.01 7.46
C ALA A 258 8.59 -8.12 7.73
N ARG A 259 9.46 -8.48 8.69
CA ARG A 259 10.73 -7.77 8.91
C ARG A 259 11.65 -7.89 7.70
N ALA A 260 11.79 -9.08 7.13
CA ALA A 260 12.59 -9.30 5.93
C ALA A 260 12.08 -8.45 4.74
N ALA A 261 10.75 -8.37 4.56
CA ALA A 261 10.14 -7.54 3.54
C ALA A 261 10.46 -6.05 3.74
N VAL A 262 10.40 -5.57 4.98
CA VAL A 262 10.76 -4.18 5.30
C VAL A 262 12.22 -3.87 5.00
N PHE A 263 13.14 -4.82 5.23
CA PHE A 263 14.53 -4.67 4.80
C PHE A 263 14.65 -4.59 3.27
N GLY A 264 13.85 -5.34 2.52
CA GLY A 264 13.78 -5.28 1.06
C GLY A 264 13.32 -3.92 0.49
N MET A 265 12.60 -3.11 1.27
CA MET A 265 12.17 -1.76 0.84
C MET A 265 13.35 -0.78 0.69
N LEU A 266 14.41 -0.94 1.49
CA LEU A 266 15.54 -0.01 1.52
C LEU A 266 16.28 0.08 0.16
N PRO A 267 16.77 -1.02 -0.45
CA PRO A 267 17.46 -0.95 -1.73
C PRO A 267 16.57 -0.36 -2.84
N MET A 268 15.26 -0.63 -2.81
CA MET A 268 14.29 -0.07 -3.76
C MET A 268 14.19 1.45 -3.62
N LEU A 269 14.08 1.93 -2.37
CA LEU A 269 13.98 3.36 -2.08
C LEU A 269 15.27 4.08 -2.48
N LEU A 270 16.44 3.54 -2.13
CA LEU A 270 17.74 4.13 -2.46
C LEU A 270 17.96 4.16 -3.97
N ALA A 271 17.68 3.07 -4.67
CA ALA A 271 17.85 3.00 -6.12
C ALA A 271 16.89 3.94 -6.86
N GLY A 272 15.61 3.98 -6.45
CA GLY A 272 14.62 4.90 -7.00
C GLY A 272 14.98 6.36 -6.74
N ALA A 273 15.32 6.71 -5.50
CA ALA A 273 15.72 8.07 -5.14
C ALA A 273 16.99 8.51 -5.89
N TRP A 274 17.98 7.63 -6.01
CA TRP A 274 19.20 7.90 -6.76
C TRP A 274 18.87 8.22 -8.22
N TRP A 275 18.09 7.38 -8.90
CA TRP A 275 17.69 7.61 -10.27
C TRP A 275 16.92 8.93 -10.44
N VAL A 276 15.93 9.19 -9.58
CA VAL A 276 15.13 10.42 -9.65
C VAL A 276 16.00 11.67 -9.48
N MET A 277 16.83 11.72 -8.45
CA MET A 277 17.64 12.91 -8.12
C MET A 277 18.70 13.20 -9.19
N THR A 278 19.31 12.15 -9.75
CA THR A 278 20.38 12.29 -10.75
C THR A 278 19.86 12.57 -12.15
N SER A 279 18.71 12.02 -12.54
CA SER A 279 18.15 12.22 -13.88
C SER A 279 17.41 13.55 -14.05
N GLN A 280 16.82 14.10 -12.98
CA GLN A 280 16.10 15.38 -13.05
C GLN A 280 16.99 16.57 -13.44
N HIS A 281 18.23 16.57 -12.98
CA HIS A 281 19.16 17.69 -13.16
C HIS A 281 20.18 17.45 -14.28
N ASN A 282 20.12 16.30 -14.97
CA ASN A 282 21.07 15.96 -16.01
C ASN A 282 20.51 16.35 -17.40
N PRO A 283 21.02 17.42 -18.03
CA PRO A 283 20.56 17.84 -19.35
C PRO A 283 20.90 16.82 -20.45
N ALA A 284 21.89 15.94 -20.23
CA ALA A 284 22.27 14.89 -21.16
C ALA A 284 21.43 13.62 -21.03
N ALA A 285 20.62 13.48 -19.96
CA ALA A 285 19.77 12.30 -19.80
C ALA A 285 18.57 12.37 -20.76
N THR A 286 18.47 11.38 -21.63
CA THR A 286 17.33 11.16 -22.53
C THR A 286 16.10 10.64 -21.78
N TYR A 287 16.31 9.78 -20.78
CA TYR A 287 15.24 9.29 -19.90
C TYR A 287 15.28 9.98 -18.54
N ARG A 288 14.41 10.97 -18.33
CA ARG A 288 14.36 11.81 -17.12
C ARG A 288 13.20 11.47 -16.21
N ALA A 289 13.47 11.42 -14.91
CA ALA A 289 12.41 11.35 -13.91
C ALA A 289 11.58 12.64 -13.91
N GLY A 290 10.27 12.48 -13.80
CA GLY A 290 9.30 13.57 -13.69
C GLY A 290 9.00 13.97 -12.24
N THR A 291 8.04 14.88 -12.09
CA THR A 291 7.52 15.28 -10.77
C THR A 291 6.76 14.16 -10.06
N LEU A 292 6.10 13.27 -10.83
CA LEU A 292 5.45 12.08 -10.30
C LEU A 292 6.46 11.18 -9.58
N ASP A 293 7.64 10.95 -10.15
CA ASP A 293 8.63 10.04 -9.58
C ASP A 293 9.19 10.57 -8.25
N LEU A 294 9.35 11.89 -8.14
CA LEU A 294 9.70 12.53 -6.87
C LEU A 294 8.59 12.31 -5.83
N ALA A 295 7.32 12.50 -6.21
CA ALA A 295 6.20 12.23 -5.32
C ALA A 295 6.15 10.75 -4.89
N LEU A 296 6.42 9.82 -5.81
CA LEU A 296 6.50 8.39 -5.49
C LEU A 296 7.59 8.09 -4.47
N VAL A 297 8.80 8.63 -4.64
CA VAL A 297 9.90 8.46 -3.68
C VAL A 297 9.54 9.01 -2.30
N LEU A 298 8.88 10.17 -2.23
CA LEU A 298 8.43 10.76 -0.97
C LEU A 298 7.39 9.88 -0.25
N VAL A 299 6.38 9.39 -0.98
CA VAL A 299 5.35 8.51 -0.41
C VAL A 299 5.96 7.16 0.00
N MET A 300 6.85 6.60 -0.83
CA MET A 300 7.61 5.38 -0.51
C MET A 300 8.45 5.56 0.76
N THR A 301 9.07 6.71 0.96
CA THR A 301 9.82 7.04 2.19
C THR A 301 8.89 7.01 3.41
N GLY A 302 7.72 7.65 3.31
CA GLY A 302 6.71 7.64 4.37
C GLY A 302 6.22 6.22 4.69
N ALA A 303 5.94 5.41 3.67
CA ALA A 303 5.52 4.02 3.82
C ALA A 303 6.61 3.15 4.47
N ALA A 304 7.88 3.32 4.06
CA ALA A 304 9.02 2.62 4.66
C ALA A 304 9.22 2.99 6.13
N ALA A 305 9.12 4.29 6.48
CA ALA A 305 9.20 4.75 7.85
C ALA A 305 8.06 4.19 8.72
N ALA A 306 6.83 4.20 8.20
CA ALA A 306 5.68 3.61 8.88
C ALA A 306 5.81 2.10 9.06
N ALA A 307 6.36 1.38 8.07
CA ALA A 307 6.56 -0.07 8.14
C ALA A 307 7.67 -0.43 9.13
N LEU A 308 8.76 0.34 9.15
CA LEU A 308 9.80 0.23 10.17
C LEU A 308 9.27 0.52 11.58
N HIS A 309 8.36 1.47 11.73
CA HIS A 309 7.72 1.74 13.01
C HIS A 309 6.84 0.55 13.45
N SER A 310 5.98 0.07 12.57
CA SER A 310 5.09 -1.06 12.80
C SER A 310 5.86 -2.35 13.17
N THR A 311 6.97 -2.64 12.48
CA THR A 311 7.81 -3.81 12.78
C THR A 311 8.53 -3.76 14.12
N ARG A 312 8.76 -2.58 14.71
CA ARG A 312 9.29 -2.48 16.08
C ARG A 312 8.28 -2.99 17.10
N ALA A 313 6.98 -2.84 16.84
CA ALA A 313 5.94 -3.42 17.68
C ALA A 313 5.93 -4.96 17.63
N LEU A 314 6.37 -5.55 16.51
CA LEU A 314 6.53 -7.01 16.35
C LEU A 314 7.77 -7.60 17.06
N ARG A 315 8.64 -6.77 17.67
CA ARG A 315 9.82 -7.24 18.42
C ARG A 315 9.58 -7.35 19.93
N SER A 316 8.50 -6.76 20.43
CA SER A 316 8.20 -6.69 21.87
C SER A 316 7.26 -7.78 22.38
N ALA A 317 6.93 -8.78 21.55
CA ALA A 317 6.08 -9.93 21.87
C ALA A 317 6.89 -11.22 21.69
#